data_AF-A0A969P3N1-F1
#
_entry.id   AF-A0A969P3N1-F1
#
_cell.length_a   1.000
_cell.length_b   1.000
_cell.length_c   1.000
_cell.angle_alpha   90.00
_cell.angle_beta   90.00
_cell.angle_gamma   90.00
#
_symmetry.space_group_name_H-M   'P 1'
#
loop_
_entity.id
_entity.type
_entity.pdbx_description
1 polymer ?
#
loop_
_entity_poly.entity_id
_entity_poly.type
_entity_poly.pdbx_seq_one_letter_code
_entity_poly.pdbx_strand_id
1 'polypeptide(L)'
;MLTPYAYLQPAPSPLASYLGPYPSSLANTVIAWQMRPGYLREQQVQAALHAGDAATARLHLMADDASPFTPETALPLLAGLEGRPADGLALLPSTEEISQTRNWKAAVIRGDLLRRMGQLDAARQAFTPTYVDDVNPVQWAWDWLAPTPTRRIDLGGNLDLGLIEGFYLGSGDPAAGGTFRWSGATARLRFPQQGRDAPQQVCLRVDGRGWPDDLERPVFTLALDAEPPASPQLIERFTLQPHVAVVCALLPATPPGRWAAGSARRS
;
A
#
# COMPACT_ATOMS: atom_id res chain seq x y z
N MET A 1 0.94 12.74 -2.27
CA MET A 1 0.64 13.44 -3.54
C MET A 1 -0.69 14.15 -3.36
N LEU A 2 -0.73 15.48 -3.52
CA LEU A 2 -1.89 16.33 -3.23
C LEU A 2 -3.08 15.99 -4.14
N THR A 3 -4.25 15.72 -3.56
CA THR A 3 -5.54 15.67 -4.25
C THR A 3 -5.86 17.04 -4.87
N PRO A 4 -6.32 17.13 -6.14
CA PRO A 4 -6.61 18.42 -6.75
C PRO A 4 -7.98 18.91 -6.27
N TYR A 5 -7.99 19.76 -5.26
CA TYR A 5 -9.13 20.64 -5.01
C TYR A 5 -9.04 21.81 -5.98
N ALA A 6 -9.97 21.86 -6.93
CA ALA A 6 -10.14 23.00 -7.82
C ALA A 6 -10.68 24.19 -7.02
N TYR A 7 -9.80 25.12 -6.64
CA TYR A 7 -10.24 26.43 -6.16
C TYR A 7 -10.66 27.27 -7.38
N LEU A 8 -11.96 27.51 -7.51
CA LEU A 8 -12.49 28.57 -8.38
C LEU A 8 -12.31 29.91 -7.64
N GLN A 9 -11.36 30.73 -8.07
CA GLN A 9 -11.25 32.11 -7.61
C GLN A 9 -12.13 33.01 -8.49
N PRO A 10 -13.07 33.80 -7.93
CA PRO A 10 -13.81 34.77 -8.70
C PRO A 10 -13.01 36.08 -8.84
N ALA A 11 -12.96 36.58 -10.09
CA ALA A 11 -12.49 37.90 -10.51
C ALA A 11 -10.96 38.20 -10.47
N PRO A 12 -10.46 39.03 -11.41
CA PRO A 12 -9.04 39.34 -11.53
C PRO A 12 -8.57 40.23 -10.37
N SER A 13 -7.81 39.65 -9.44
CA SER A 13 -7.08 40.42 -8.43
C SER A 13 -5.72 40.86 -8.99
N PRO A 14 -5.34 42.15 -8.90
CA PRO A 14 -4.04 42.64 -9.34
C PRO A 14 -2.90 42.30 -8.37
N LEU A 15 -3.17 41.58 -7.28
CA LEU A 15 -2.14 41.15 -6.33
C LEU A 15 -1.44 39.90 -6.88
N ALA A 16 -0.27 40.13 -7.49
CA ALA A 16 0.70 39.09 -7.75
C ALA A 16 0.96 38.31 -6.45
N SER A 17 0.56 37.05 -6.42
CA SER A 17 0.99 36.10 -5.39
C SER A 17 2.51 36.11 -5.30
N TYR A 18 3.05 36.02 -4.09
CA TYR A 18 4.49 36.00 -3.75
C TYR A 18 5.28 34.87 -4.46
N LEU A 19 4.61 34.00 -5.23
CA LEU A 19 5.15 32.79 -5.85
C LEU A 19 5.18 32.83 -7.39
N GLY A 20 4.98 33.99 -8.02
CA GLY A 20 5.05 34.14 -9.48
C GLY A 20 3.73 33.79 -10.20
N PRO A 21 3.67 33.89 -11.54
CA PRO A 21 2.46 33.62 -12.29
C PRO A 21 2.12 32.14 -12.20
N TYR A 22 1.10 31.79 -11.42
CA TYR A 22 0.51 30.47 -11.50
C TYR A 22 -0.01 30.27 -12.93
N PRO A 23 0.27 29.13 -13.60
CA PRO A 23 -0.51 28.75 -14.75
C PRO A 23 -1.98 28.90 -14.37
N SER A 24 -2.76 29.59 -15.20
CA SER A 24 -4.17 29.80 -14.94
C SER A 24 -4.84 28.47 -14.64
N SER A 25 -5.89 28.44 -13.82
CA SER A 25 -6.66 27.22 -13.52
C SER A 25 -7.01 26.44 -14.79
N LEU A 26 -7.19 27.13 -15.93
CA LEU A 26 -7.37 26.56 -17.26
C LEU A 26 -6.15 25.80 -17.77
N ALA A 27 -4.93 26.36 -17.70
CA ALA A 27 -3.72 25.68 -18.15
C ALA A 27 -3.45 24.39 -17.34
N ASN A 28 -3.66 24.43 -16.02
CA ASN A 28 -3.58 23.23 -15.17
C ASN A 28 -4.66 22.21 -15.51
N THR A 29 -5.88 22.66 -15.82
CA THR A 29 -6.99 21.78 -16.24
C THR A 29 -6.67 21.10 -17.58
N VAL A 30 -6.09 21.82 -18.54
CA VAL A 30 -5.68 21.26 -19.83
C VAL A 30 -4.60 20.20 -19.65
N ILE A 31 -3.57 20.48 -18.84
CA ILE A 31 -2.53 19.49 -18.52
C ILE A 31 -3.14 18.25 -17.88
N ALA A 32 -4.01 18.41 -16.86
CA ALA A 32 -4.67 17.30 -16.20
C ALA A 32 -5.54 16.47 -17.17
N TRP A 33 -6.24 17.14 -18.08
CA TRP A 33 -7.04 16.48 -19.11
C TRP A 33 -6.19 15.68 -20.09
N GLN A 34 -5.07 16.25 -20.55
CA GLN A 34 -4.13 15.59 -21.46
C GLN A 34 -3.43 14.37 -20.81
N MET A 35 -3.20 14.41 -19.50
CA MET A 35 -2.60 13.29 -18.75
C MET A 35 -3.60 12.18 -18.39
N ARG A 36 -4.92 12.44 -18.51
CA ARG A 36 -5.97 11.49 -18.10
C ARG A 36 -5.87 10.13 -18.78
N PRO A 37 -5.64 10.00 -20.11
CA PRO A 37 -5.53 8.69 -20.75
C PRO A 37 -4.39 7.85 -20.14
N GLY A 38 -3.21 8.43 -19.96
CA GLY A 38 -2.06 7.76 -19.34
C GLY A 38 -2.34 7.34 -17.90
N TYR A 39 -3.03 8.19 -17.12
CA TYR A 39 -3.44 7.84 -15.77
C TYR A 39 -4.44 6.67 -15.73
N LEU A 40 -5.46 6.68 -16.60
CA LEU A 40 -6.41 5.58 -16.70
C LEU A 40 -5.71 4.29 -17.13
N ARG A 41 -4.70 4.38 -18.00
CA ARG A 41 -3.89 3.23 -18.40
C ARG A 41 -3.09 2.67 -17.23
N GLU A 42 -2.46 3.54 -16.45
CA GLU A 42 -1.73 3.15 -15.23
C GLU A 42 -2.66 2.42 -14.26
N GLN A 43 -3.88 2.93 -14.02
CA GLN A 43 -4.88 2.27 -13.19
C GLN A 43 -5.27 0.88 -13.72
N GLN A 44 -5.40 0.73 -15.04
CA GLN A 44 -5.71 -0.57 -15.66
C GLN A 44 -4.57 -1.57 -15.49
N VAL A 45 -3.32 -1.15 -15.71
CA VAL A 45 -2.13 -1.99 -15.47
C VAL A 45 -2.06 -2.40 -14.00
N GLN A 46 -2.23 -1.44 -13.09
CA GLN A 46 -2.22 -1.65 -11.65
C GLN A 46 -3.30 -2.67 -11.21
N ALA A 47 -4.53 -2.52 -11.71
CA ALA A 47 -5.62 -3.44 -11.42
C ALA A 47 -5.33 -4.86 -11.94
N ALA A 48 -4.78 -4.98 -13.15
CA ALA A 48 -4.40 -6.28 -13.73
C ALA A 48 -3.27 -6.96 -12.93
N LEU A 49 -2.24 -6.20 -12.52
CA LEU A 49 -1.17 -6.71 -11.66
C LEU A 49 -1.73 -7.22 -10.32
N HIS A 50 -2.66 -6.48 -9.70
CA HIS A 50 -3.34 -6.91 -8.46
C HIS A 50 -4.15 -8.19 -8.63
N ALA A 51 -4.89 -8.29 -9.73
CA ALA A 51 -5.68 -9.47 -10.04
C ALA A 51 -4.82 -10.70 -10.35
N GLY A 52 -3.51 -10.51 -10.54
CA GLY A 52 -2.60 -11.54 -11.01
C GLY A 52 -2.77 -11.88 -12.49
N ASP A 53 -3.40 -10.99 -13.27
CA ASP A 53 -3.64 -11.15 -14.70
C ASP A 53 -2.49 -10.56 -15.52
N ALA A 54 -1.42 -11.35 -15.66
CA ALA A 54 -0.23 -10.97 -16.42
C ALA A 54 -0.52 -10.68 -17.91
N ALA A 55 -1.50 -11.36 -18.50
CA ALA A 55 -1.85 -11.18 -19.91
C ALA A 55 -2.49 -9.80 -20.12
N THR A 56 -3.48 -9.45 -19.29
CA THR A 56 -4.14 -8.14 -19.35
C THR A 56 -3.18 -7.01 -18.98
N ALA A 57 -2.31 -7.20 -17.98
CA ALA A 57 -1.29 -6.21 -17.63
C ALA A 57 -0.35 -5.90 -18.80
N ARG A 58 0.13 -6.93 -19.51
CA ARG A 58 0.95 -6.77 -20.72
C ARG A 58 0.21 -6.04 -21.83
N LEU A 59 -1.05 -6.40 -22.08
CA LEU A 59 -1.86 -5.76 -23.11
C LEU A 59 -2.02 -4.26 -22.85
N HIS A 60 -2.27 -3.86 -21.61
CA HIS A 60 -2.34 -2.45 -21.26
C HIS A 60 -0.98 -1.74 -21.39
N LEU A 61 0.13 -2.41 -21.09
CA LEU A 61 1.47 -1.82 -21.25
C LEU A 61 1.89 -1.58 -22.70
N MET A 62 1.31 -2.30 -23.66
CA MET A 62 1.60 -2.14 -25.09
C MET A 62 0.76 -1.04 -25.76
N ALA A 63 -0.13 -0.37 -25.02
CA ALA A 63 -0.97 0.69 -25.58
C ALA A 63 -0.19 2.01 -25.72
N ASP A 64 -0.38 2.70 -26.85
CA ASP A 64 0.33 3.94 -27.20
C ASP A 64 0.06 5.13 -26.26
N ASP A 65 -0.99 5.04 -25.43
CA ASP A 65 -1.38 6.08 -24.47
C ASP A 65 -0.77 5.88 -23.07
N ALA A 66 0.09 4.87 -22.88
CA ALA A 66 0.77 4.64 -21.61
C ALA A 66 1.75 5.78 -21.29
N SER A 67 1.73 6.25 -20.04
CA SER A 67 2.73 7.17 -19.53
C SER A 67 4.12 6.49 -19.55
N PRO A 68 5.21 7.20 -19.88
CA PRO A 68 6.56 6.62 -19.91
C PRO A 68 7.01 6.06 -18.54
N PHE A 69 6.41 6.53 -17.44
CA PHE A 69 6.71 6.05 -16.09
C PHE A 69 6.00 4.73 -15.75
N THR A 70 4.94 4.37 -16.48
CA THR A 70 4.17 3.15 -16.21
C THR A 70 5.01 1.89 -16.51
N PRO A 71 5.71 1.77 -17.64
CA PRO A 71 6.60 0.63 -17.90
C PRO A 71 7.72 0.45 -16.87
N GLU A 72 8.36 1.54 -16.42
CA GLU A 72 9.47 1.48 -15.44
C GLU A 72 9.04 0.82 -14.12
N THR A 73 7.79 1.05 -13.72
CA THR A 73 7.21 0.44 -12.51
C THR A 73 6.65 -0.96 -12.80
N ALA A 74 5.88 -1.09 -13.88
CA ALA A 74 5.05 -2.26 -14.12
C ALA A 74 5.80 -3.44 -14.72
N LEU A 75 6.82 -3.23 -15.56
CA LEU A 75 7.55 -4.32 -16.21
C LEU A 75 8.30 -5.21 -15.19
N PRO A 76 9.04 -4.67 -14.19
CA PRO A 76 9.63 -5.49 -13.14
C PRO A 76 8.58 -6.29 -12.36
N LEU A 77 7.47 -5.66 -12.00
CA LEU A 77 6.38 -6.31 -11.24
C LEU A 77 5.70 -7.41 -12.05
N LEU A 78 5.48 -7.17 -13.35
CA LEU A 78 4.95 -8.16 -14.29
C LEU A 78 5.89 -9.38 -14.39
N ALA A 79 7.20 -9.18 -14.51
CA ALA A 79 8.17 -10.27 -14.49
C ALA A 79 8.09 -11.08 -13.18
N GLY A 80 7.94 -10.40 -12.04
CA GLY A 80 7.70 -11.05 -10.74
C GLY A 80 6.40 -11.86 -10.68
N LEU A 81 5.32 -11.34 -11.27
CA LEU A 81 4.03 -12.04 -11.38
C LEU A 81 4.12 -13.29 -12.26
N GLU A 82 4.92 -13.25 -13.31
CA GLU A 82 5.15 -14.36 -14.25
C GLU A 82 6.12 -15.43 -13.73
N GLY A 83 6.52 -15.36 -12.46
CA GLY A 83 7.48 -16.30 -11.88
C GLY A 83 8.92 -16.08 -12.35
N ARG A 84 9.23 -14.91 -12.91
CA ARG A 84 10.57 -14.50 -13.35
C ARG A 84 11.08 -13.27 -12.57
N PRO A 85 11.12 -13.32 -11.22
CA PRO A 85 11.51 -12.15 -10.42
C PRO A 85 12.97 -11.70 -10.64
N ALA A 86 13.86 -12.62 -11.04
CA ALA A 86 15.25 -12.27 -11.40
C ALA A 86 15.33 -11.39 -12.66
N ASP A 87 14.53 -11.71 -13.69
CA ASP A 87 14.40 -10.86 -14.89
C ASP A 87 13.88 -9.48 -14.52
N GLY A 88 12.90 -9.41 -13.60
CA GLY A 88 12.37 -8.15 -13.09
C GLY A 88 13.41 -7.32 -12.36
N LEU A 89 14.30 -7.95 -11.59
CA LEU A 89 15.40 -7.23 -10.91
C LEU A 89 16.41 -6.65 -11.89
N ALA A 90 16.66 -7.32 -13.02
CA ALA A 90 17.58 -6.85 -14.05
C ALA A 90 17.06 -5.59 -14.78
N LEU A 91 15.75 -5.31 -14.70
CA LEU A 91 15.14 -4.10 -15.23
C LEU A 91 15.25 -2.90 -14.29
N LEU A 92 15.65 -3.10 -13.03
CA LEU A 92 15.77 -2.03 -12.05
C LEU A 92 17.18 -1.44 -12.03
N PRO A 93 17.33 -0.12 -11.71
CA PRO A 93 18.63 0.49 -11.46
C PRO A 93 19.40 -0.24 -10.34
N SER A 94 20.72 -0.15 -10.31
CA SER A 94 21.54 -0.81 -9.29
C SER A 94 21.22 -0.33 -7.86
N THR A 95 21.59 -1.09 -6.82
CA THR A 95 21.41 -0.64 -5.40
C THR A 95 22.08 0.68 -5.11
N GLU A 96 23.27 0.90 -5.68
CA GLU A 96 23.99 2.14 -5.54
C GLU A 96 23.23 3.30 -6.20
N GLU A 97 22.78 3.11 -7.44
CA GLU A 97 22.03 4.14 -8.18
C GLU A 97 20.69 4.48 -7.52
N ILE A 98 19.95 3.47 -7.05
CA ILE A 98 18.70 3.69 -6.29
C ILE A 98 18.98 4.54 -5.04
N SER A 99 20.10 4.28 -4.34
CA SER A 99 20.48 5.05 -3.15
C SER A 99 20.86 6.49 -3.49
N GLN A 100 21.69 6.69 -4.52
CA GLN A 100 22.15 8.01 -4.96
C GLN A 100 20.98 8.89 -5.47
N THR A 101 20.06 8.29 -6.22
CA THR A 101 18.88 8.98 -6.78
C THR A 101 17.69 9.03 -5.82
N ARG A 102 17.78 8.36 -4.66
CA ARG A 102 16.69 8.20 -3.68
C ARG A 102 15.41 7.65 -4.32
N ASN A 103 15.53 6.72 -5.26
CA ASN A 103 14.41 6.14 -5.99
C ASN A 103 13.66 5.10 -5.13
N TRP A 104 12.83 5.60 -4.21
CA TRP A 104 12.09 4.76 -3.26
C TRP A 104 11.15 3.75 -3.92
N LYS A 105 10.56 4.08 -5.09
CA LYS A 105 9.71 3.14 -5.83
C LYS A 105 10.52 1.93 -6.29
N ALA A 106 11.68 2.15 -6.90
CA ALA A 106 12.56 1.06 -7.32
C ALA A 106 13.05 0.23 -6.13
N ALA A 107 13.31 0.84 -4.98
CA ALA A 107 13.66 0.13 -3.74
C ALA A 107 12.52 -0.80 -3.27
N VAL A 108 11.27 -0.30 -3.27
CA VAL A 108 10.09 -1.09 -2.90
C VAL A 108 9.84 -2.24 -3.89
N ILE A 109 9.96 -2.00 -5.20
CA ILE A 109 9.82 -3.05 -6.22
C ILE A 109 10.91 -4.12 -6.03
N ARG A 110 12.16 -3.71 -5.82
CA ARG A 110 13.27 -4.64 -5.54
C ARG A 110 12.96 -5.50 -4.31
N GLY A 111 12.47 -4.90 -3.24
CA GLY A 111 12.08 -5.61 -2.02
C GLY A 111 11.02 -6.68 -2.30
N ASP A 112 10.01 -6.39 -3.10
CA ASP A 112 8.99 -7.37 -3.50
C ASP A 112 9.57 -8.53 -4.31
N LEU A 113 10.42 -8.23 -5.30
CA LEU A 113 11.03 -9.25 -6.15
C LEU A 113 11.99 -10.16 -5.35
N LEU A 114 12.79 -9.60 -4.45
CA LEU A 114 13.63 -10.36 -3.52
C LEU A 114 12.78 -11.24 -2.59
N ARG A 115 11.66 -10.71 -2.09
CA ARG A 115 10.70 -11.47 -1.27
C ARG A 115 10.12 -12.65 -2.03
N ARG A 116 9.75 -12.49 -3.31
CA ARG A 116 9.26 -13.59 -4.17
C ARG A 116 10.29 -14.69 -4.40
N MET A 117 11.57 -14.34 -4.40
CA MET A 117 12.67 -15.31 -4.49
C MET A 117 13.02 -15.97 -3.15
N GLY A 118 12.30 -15.66 -2.06
CA GLY A 118 12.60 -16.17 -0.73
C GLY A 118 13.81 -15.50 -0.05
N GLN A 119 14.40 -14.45 -0.66
CA GLN A 119 15.54 -13.72 -0.11
C GLN A 119 15.07 -12.65 0.89
N LEU A 120 14.49 -13.10 2.02
CA LEU A 120 13.76 -12.23 2.96
C LEU A 120 14.65 -11.17 3.62
N ASP A 121 15.90 -11.48 3.94
CA ASP A 121 16.81 -10.50 4.55
C ASP A 121 17.22 -9.41 3.56
N ALA A 122 17.51 -9.79 2.31
CA ALA A 122 17.80 -8.83 1.25
C ALA A 122 16.55 -7.98 0.92
N ALA A 123 15.36 -8.59 0.90
CA ALA A 123 14.11 -7.87 0.74
C ALA A 123 13.90 -6.83 1.85
N ARG A 124 14.14 -7.23 3.12
CA ARG A 124 14.06 -6.31 4.26
C ARG A 124 15.05 -5.16 4.12
N GLN A 125 16.28 -5.42 3.69
CA GLN A 125 17.27 -4.38 3.45
C GLN A 125 16.83 -3.41 2.34
N ALA A 126 16.20 -3.91 1.28
CA ALA A 126 15.69 -3.07 0.19
C ALA A 126 14.49 -2.19 0.61
N PHE A 127 13.69 -2.62 1.60
CA PHE A 127 12.58 -1.83 2.14
C PHE A 127 12.96 -0.83 3.25
N THR A 128 14.14 -0.99 3.85
CA THR A 128 14.65 -0.17 4.97
C THR A 128 15.28 1.20 4.63
N PRO A 129 15.75 1.54 3.41
CA PRO A 129 16.53 2.77 3.21
C PRO A 129 15.81 4.04 3.67
N THR A 130 16.55 4.99 4.26
CA THR A 130 16.00 6.19 4.93
C THR A 130 15.15 7.09 4.04
N TYR A 131 15.33 7.07 2.72
CA TYR A 131 14.46 7.82 1.81
C TYR A 131 13.06 7.20 1.66
N VAL A 132 12.92 5.90 1.94
CA VAL A 132 11.62 5.26 2.14
C VAL A 132 11.00 5.77 3.44
N ASP A 133 11.83 6.11 4.43
CA ASP A 133 11.36 6.74 5.66
C ASP A 133 10.91 8.20 5.47
N ASP A 134 11.59 8.92 4.58
CA ASP A 134 11.24 10.30 4.18
C ASP A 134 9.91 10.35 3.40
N VAL A 135 9.51 9.26 2.75
CA VAL A 135 8.28 9.16 1.93
C VAL A 135 7.51 7.91 2.34
N ASN A 136 6.47 8.05 3.18
CA ASN A 136 5.65 6.91 3.59
C ASN A 136 5.09 6.14 2.36
N PRO A 137 5.67 4.98 1.99
CA PRO A 137 5.37 4.30 0.73
C PRO A 137 4.16 3.36 0.89
N VAL A 138 3.56 3.28 2.08
CA VAL A 138 2.60 2.25 2.46
C VAL A 138 1.44 2.19 1.47
N GLN A 139 0.84 3.35 1.15
CA GLN A 139 -0.25 3.40 0.17
C GLN A 139 0.21 2.93 -1.21
N TRP A 140 1.35 3.43 -1.69
CA TRP A 140 1.85 3.06 -3.01
C TRP A 140 2.18 1.57 -3.10
N ALA A 141 2.79 1.00 -2.06
CA ALA A 141 3.09 -0.41 -2.00
C ALA A 141 1.81 -1.26 -1.96
N TRP A 142 0.80 -0.85 -1.20
CA TRP A 142 -0.54 -1.47 -1.22
C TRP A 142 -1.15 -1.42 -2.62
N ASP A 143 -1.00 -0.29 -3.29
CA ASP A 143 -1.54 0.00 -4.60
C ASP A 143 -0.80 -0.71 -5.72
N TRP A 144 0.46 -1.10 -5.59
CA TRP A 144 1.24 -1.67 -6.71
C TRP A 144 1.68 -3.10 -6.52
N LEU A 145 1.91 -3.53 -5.28
CA LEU A 145 2.43 -4.86 -5.01
C LEU A 145 1.29 -5.88 -4.91
N ALA A 146 1.57 -7.09 -5.40
CA ALA A 146 0.73 -8.27 -5.19
C ALA A 146 1.52 -9.32 -4.38
N PRO A 147 1.77 -9.09 -3.07
CA PRO A 147 2.67 -9.92 -2.29
C PRO A 147 2.31 -11.41 -2.30
N THR A 148 3.32 -12.27 -2.21
CA THR A 148 3.11 -13.70 -2.00
C THR A 148 2.25 -13.95 -0.74
N PRO A 149 1.33 -14.93 -0.77
CA PRO A 149 0.56 -15.34 0.40
C PRO A 149 1.42 -15.56 1.64
N THR A 150 0.96 -15.07 2.79
CA THR A 150 1.62 -15.25 4.08
C THR A 150 0.61 -15.58 5.18
N ARG A 151 1.07 -16.33 6.18
CA ARG A 151 0.32 -16.62 7.42
C ARG A 151 0.62 -15.65 8.55
N ARG A 152 1.67 -14.82 8.39
CA ARG A 152 2.13 -13.88 9.41
C ARG A 152 2.58 -12.59 8.75
N ILE A 153 2.12 -11.47 9.30
CA ILE A 153 2.60 -10.13 8.96
C ILE A 153 3.37 -9.63 10.18
N ASP A 154 4.65 -9.34 9.99
CA ASP A 154 5.49 -8.67 11.00
C ASP A 154 5.37 -7.15 10.81
N LEU A 155 4.44 -6.53 11.53
CA LEU A 155 4.07 -5.13 11.36
C LEU A 155 5.17 -4.19 11.85
N GLY A 156 5.85 -3.52 10.91
CA GLY A 156 7.00 -2.67 11.18
C GLY A 156 8.34 -3.40 11.02
N GLY A 157 8.33 -4.66 10.58
CA GLY A 157 9.52 -5.43 10.18
C GLY A 157 9.94 -5.19 8.72
N ASN A 158 9.35 -4.19 8.07
CA ASN A 158 9.54 -3.74 6.67
C ASN A 158 9.12 -4.73 5.56
N LEU A 159 8.94 -6.01 5.87
CA LEU A 159 8.39 -7.01 4.94
C LEU A 159 6.85 -6.94 4.79
N ASP A 160 6.22 -6.06 5.55
CA ASP A 160 4.78 -5.81 5.56
C ASP A 160 4.32 -4.81 4.49
N LEU A 161 5.24 -4.17 3.76
CA LEU A 161 4.91 -3.34 2.61
C LEU A 161 4.18 -4.15 1.52
N GLY A 162 3.08 -3.56 1.01
CA GLY A 162 2.13 -4.21 0.11
C GLY A 162 1.08 -5.10 0.78
N LEU A 163 1.23 -5.39 2.08
CA LEU A 163 0.26 -6.16 2.87
C LEU A 163 -0.61 -5.28 3.77
N ILE A 164 -0.31 -3.98 3.85
CA ILE A 164 -0.96 -3.05 4.79
C ILE A 164 -1.34 -1.73 4.10
N GLU A 165 -2.42 -1.10 4.55
CA GLU A 165 -2.88 0.24 4.13
C GLU A 165 -3.35 1.03 5.36
N GLY A 166 -3.22 2.35 5.35
CA GLY A 166 -3.66 3.21 6.47
C GLY A 166 -2.75 3.19 7.71
N PHE A 167 -1.55 2.62 7.58
CA PHE A 167 -0.52 2.64 8.61
C PHE A 167 0.58 3.66 8.29
N TYR A 168 1.18 4.19 9.36
CA TYR A 168 2.42 4.97 9.28
C TYR A 168 3.63 4.04 9.27
N LEU A 169 4.81 4.62 9.04
CA LEU A 169 6.06 3.88 9.15
C LEU A 169 6.29 3.38 10.57
N GLY A 170 6.76 2.14 10.66
CA GLY A 170 6.95 1.45 11.92
C GLY A 170 8.28 1.81 12.56
N SER A 171 8.34 1.65 13.88
CA SER A 171 9.58 1.64 14.63
C SER A 171 9.67 0.33 15.40
N GLY A 172 10.88 -0.21 15.53
CA GLY A 172 11.09 -1.35 16.43
C GLY A 172 10.77 -0.97 17.87
N ASP A 173 10.16 -1.90 18.62
CA ASP A 173 10.03 -1.80 20.07
C ASP A 173 10.73 -3.00 20.74
N PRO A 174 11.99 -2.81 21.15
CA PRO A 174 12.75 -3.84 21.87
C PRO A 174 12.08 -4.25 23.19
N ALA A 175 11.38 -3.33 23.88
CA ALA A 175 10.77 -3.61 25.18
C ALA A 175 9.53 -4.51 25.08
N ALA A 176 8.87 -4.53 23.92
CA ALA A 176 7.75 -5.41 23.63
C ALA A 176 8.12 -6.61 22.73
N GLY A 177 9.42 -6.83 22.48
CA GLY A 177 9.91 -7.97 21.72
C GLY A 177 9.34 -8.06 20.31
N GLY A 178 9.21 -6.92 19.61
CA GLY A 178 8.84 -6.93 18.19
C GLY A 178 8.65 -5.54 17.60
N THR A 179 7.96 -5.49 16.47
CA THR A 179 7.70 -4.25 15.73
C THR A 179 6.23 -3.87 15.83
N PHE A 180 5.94 -2.56 15.74
CA PHE A 180 4.59 -2.03 15.66
C PHE A 180 4.51 -0.91 14.62
N ARG A 181 3.29 -0.63 14.15
CA ARG A 181 2.96 0.54 13.34
C ARG A 181 1.78 1.28 13.94
N TRP A 182 1.86 2.61 13.90
CA TRP A 182 0.70 3.47 14.15
C TRP A 182 -0.28 3.37 12.99
N SER A 183 -1.57 3.35 13.29
CA SER A 183 -2.64 3.39 12.29
C SER A 183 -3.40 4.71 12.37
N GLY A 184 -4.02 5.12 11.26
CA GLY A 184 -5.03 6.17 11.26
C GLY A 184 -6.37 5.68 11.83
N ALA A 185 -7.44 6.43 11.57
CA ALA A 185 -8.80 6.02 11.95
C ALA A 185 -9.27 4.76 11.22
N THR A 186 -8.66 4.41 10.10
CA THR A 186 -8.92 3.18 9.36
C THR A 186 -7.62 2.63 8.85
N ALA A 187 -7.45 1.32 8.96
CA ALA A 187 -6.31 0.60 8.42
C ALA A 187 -6.75 -0.73 7.85
N ARG A 188 -6.02 -1.25 6.88
CA ARG A 188 -6.34 -2.49 6.19
C ARG A 188 -5.16 -3.43 6.16
N LEU A 189 -5.48 -4.72 6.22
CA LEU A 189 -4.53 -5.81 6.10
C LEU A 189 -4.95 -6.69 4.93
N ARG A 190 -3.98 -7.11 4.12
CA ARG A 190 -4.17 -8.07 3.04
C ARG A 190 -3.55 -9.39 3.47
N PHE A 191 -4.37 -10.43 3.51
CA PHE A 191 -3.91 -11.80 3.68
C PHE A 191 -4.25 -12.57 2.39
N PRO A 192 -3.38 -12.53 1.37
CA PRO A 192 -3.65 -13.21 0.11
C PRO A 192 -3.92 -14.70 0.38
N GLN A 193 -5.05 -15.22 -0.12
CA GLN A 193 -5.49 -16.62 0.00
C GLN A 193 -5.90 -17.10 1.41
N GLN A 194 -6.01 -16.23 2.41
CA GLN A 194 -6.56 -16.62 3.71
C GLN A 194 -8.10 -16.68 3.74
N GLY A 195 -8.63 -17.59 4.54
CA GLY A 195 -10.05 -17.96 4.62
C GLY A 195 -10.52 -18.89 3.50
N ARG A 196 -9.68 -19.21 2.50
CA ARG A 196 -10.09 -20.06 1.38
C ARG A 196 -10.37 -21.48 1.87
N ASP A 197 -11.55 -21.99 1.53
CA ASP A 197 -12.02 -23.37 1.77
C ASP A 197 -12.23 -23.78 3.25
N ALA A 198 -11.68 -23.06 4.23
CA ALA A 198 -11.88 -23.31 5.65
C ALA A 198 -11.81 -22.02 6.49
N PRO A 199 -12.54 -21.94 7.63
CA PRO A 199 -12.38 -20.85 8.58
C PRO A 199 -10.93 -20.75 9.09
N GLN A 200 -10.47 -19.52 9.33
CA GLN A 200 -9.12 -19.25 9.82
C GLN A 200 -9.17 -18.28 10.98
N GLN A 201 -8.18 -18.31 11.86
CA GLN A 201 -8.08 -17.33 12.94
C GLN A 201 -7.07 -16.25 12.56
N VAL A 202 -7.49 -14.99 12.64
CA VAL A 202 -6.58 -13.84 12.60
C VAL A 202 -6.33 -13.37 14.02
N CYS A 203 -5.06 -13.12 14.36
CA CYS A 203 -4.68 -12.56 15.65
C CYS A 203 -3.88 -11.28 15.43
N LEU A 204 -4.31 -10.20 16.09
CA LEU A 204 -3.69 -8.89 16.05
C LEU A 204 -2.99 -8.63 17.38
N ARG A 205 -1.71 -8.27 17.32
CA ARG A 205 -0.98 -7.75 18.49
C ARG A 205 -1.16 -6.24 18.54
N VAL A 206 -1.85 -5.74 19.55
CA VAL A 206 -2.24 -4.33 19.68
C VAL A 206 -1.55 -3.74 20.90
N ASP A 207 -0.96 -2.56 20.75
CA ASP A 207 -0.32 -1.83 21.84
C ASP A 207 -1.10 -0.56 22.18
N GLY A 208 -1.60 -0.48 23.42
CA GLY A 208 -2.28 0.70 23.93
C GLY A 208 -1.54 1.41 25.06
N ARG A 209 -0.28 1.07 25.33
CA ARG A 209 0.52 1.71 26.39
C ARG A 209 0.75 3.21 26.15
N GLY A 210 0.71 3.64 24.89
CA GLY A 210 0.84 5.05 24.51
C GLY A 210 -0.46 5.85 24.57
N TRP A 211 -1.59 5.24 24.96
CA TRP A 211 -2.87 5.95 25.06
C TRP A 211 -2.94 6.75 26.38
N PRO A 212 -3.32 8.04 26.36
CA PRO A 212 -3.44 8.83 27.58
C PRO A 212 -4.50 8.26 28.54
N ASP A 213 -4.15 8.17 29.82
CA ASP A 213 -5.03 7.59 30.86
C ASP A 213 -6.25 8.47 31.19
N ASP A 214 -6.20 9.75 30.84
CA ASP A 214 -7.26 10.74 31.03
C ASP A 214 -8.28 10.79 29.87
N LEU A 215 -8.04 10.01 28.80
CA LEU A 215 -8.93 9.92 27.65
C LEU A 215 -9.68 8.58 27.65
N GLU A 216 -10.94 8.61 27.19
CA GLU A 216 -11.72 7.39 26.98
C GLU A 216 -10.98 6.45 26.01
N ARG A 217 -10.94 5.16 26.37
CA ARG A 217 -10.24 4.15 25.58
C ARG A 217 -11.00 3.90 24.28
N PRO A 218 -10.33 3.97 23.11
CA PRO A 218 -11.00 3.77 21.84
C PRO A 218 -11.47 2.32 21.70
N VAL A 219 -12.61 2.18 21.02
CA VAL A 219 -13.16 0.89 20.63
C VAL A 219 -12.84 0.65 19.16
N PHE A 220 -12.21 -0.48 18.88
CA PHE A 220 -11.82 -0.89 17.55
C PHE A 220 -12.79 -1.94 17.02
N THR A 221 -13.03 -1.85 15.72
CA THR A 221 -13.82 -2.81 14.97
C THR A 221 -12.94 -3.48 13.93
N LEU A 222 -12.91 -4.81 13.93
CA LEU A 222 -12.30 -5.62 12.87
C LEU A 222 -13.39 -6.13 11.93
N ALA A 223 -13.24 -5.85 10.64
CA ALA A 223 -14.17 -6.26 9.60
C ALA A 223 -13.48 -6.92 8.41
N LEU A 224 -14.17 -7.84 7.74
CA LEU A 224 -13.83 -8.26 6.38
C LEU A 224 -14.42 -7.24 5.40
N ASP A 225 -13.59 -6.69 4.52
CA ASP A 225 -14.08 -5.93 3.38
C ASP A 225 -14.90 -6.85 2.48
N ALA A 226 -15.94 -6.27 1.91
CA ALA A 226 -16.79 -6.91 0.93
C ALA A 226 -16.73 -6.09 -0.36
N GLU A 227 -16.85 -6.75 -1.51
CA GLU A 227 -16.98 -6.03 -2.77
C GLU A 227 -18.31 -5.27 -2.80
N PRO A 228 -18.31 -4.01 -3.28
CA PRO A 228 -19.54 -3.25 -3.46
C PRO A 228 -20.56 -4.05 -4.28
N PRO A 229 -21.86 -4.04 -3.90
CA PRO A 229 -22.49 -3.16 -2.92
C PRO A 229 -22.52 -3.70 -1.47
N ALA A 230 -21.87 -4.82 -1.18
CA ALA A 230 -21.93 -5.42 0.16
C ALA A 230 -21.23 -4.53 1.21
N SER A 231 -21.80 -4.46 2.41
CA SER A 231 -21.15 -3.80 3.54
C SER A 231 -20.08 -4.69 4.14
N PRO A 232 -19.00 -4.12 4.73
CA PRO A 232 -18.01 -4.90 5.46
C PRO A 232 -18.67 -5.77 6.54
N GLN A 233 -18.23 -7.01 6.66
CA GLN A 233 -18.72 -7.93 7.68
C GLN A 233 -17.93 -7.72 8.97
N LEU A 234 -18.61 -7.25 10.02
CA LEU A 234 -18.05 -7.19 11.37
C LEU A 234 -17.65 -8.59 11.85
N ILE A 235 -16.41 -8.74 12.30
CA ILE A 235 -15.87 -9.99 12.84
C ILE A 235 -15.67 -9.89 14.34
N GLU A 236 -15.09 -8.78 14.81
CA GLU A 236 -14.71 -8.60 16.21
C GLU A 236 -14.76 -7.13 16.60
N ARG A 237 -15.04 -6.87 17.89
CA ARG A 237 -15.04 -5.54 18.47
C ARG A 237 -14.35 -5.57 19.83
N PHE A 238 -13.35 -4.72 20.02
CA PHE A 238 -12.56 -4.72 21.25
C PHE A 238 -12.17 -3.31 21.70
N THR A 239 -12.04 -3.14 23.01
CA THR A 239 -11.53 -1.89 23.61
C THR A 239 -10.02 -1.97 23.80
N LEU A 240 -9.31 -0.89 23.47
CA LEU A 240 -7.87 -0.80 23.61
C LEU A 240 -7.42 -0.98 25.07
N GLN A 241 -6.53 -1.94 25.31
CA GLN A 241 -5.99 -2.21 26.64
C GLN A 241 -4.74 -1.35 26.94
N PRO A 242 -4.43 -1.01 28.21
CA PRO A 242 -3.24 -0.23 28.59
C PRO A 242 -1.92 -1.00 28.47
N HIS A 243 -1.93 -2.17 27.84
CA HIS A 243 -0.79 -3.06 27.68
C HIS A 243 -0.85 -3.68 26.30
N VAL A 244 0.22 -4.37 25.91
CA VAL A 244 0.23 -5.16 24.68
C VAL A 244 -0.73 -6.33 24.85
N ALA A 245 -1.77 -6.37 24.02
CA ALA A 245 -2.77 -7.43 24.02
C ALA A 245 -2.79 -8.15 22.66
N VAL A 246 -3.22 -9.42 22.67
CA VAL A 246 -3.51 -10.17 21.45
C VAL A 246 -5.02 -10.31 21.33
N VAL A 247 -5.57 -9.79 20.24
CA VAL A 247 -6.98 -9.92 19.90
C VAL A 247 -7.11 -10.88 18.73
N CYS A 248 -7.82 -11.98 18.93
CA CYS A 248 -8.04 -12.97 17.88
C CYS A 248 -9.49 -13.01 17.45
N ALA A 249 -9.73 -13.20 16.16
CA ALA A 249 -11.05 -13.27 15.56
C ALA A 249 -11.11 -14.41 14.54
N LEU A 250 -12.28 -15.04 14.40
CA LEU A 250 -12.48 -16.10 13.41
C LEU A 250 -12.91 -15.48 12.07
N LEU A 251 -12.07 -15.67 11.05
CA LEU A 251 -12.41 -15.41 9.67
C LEU A 251 -13.29 -16.54 9.13
N PRO A 252 -14.50 -16.26 8.61
CA PRO A 252 -15.31 -17.27 7.95
C PRO A 252 -14.61 -17.81 6.69
N ALA A 253 -14.99 -19.01 6.26
CA ALA A 253 -14.54 -19.54 4.99
C ALA A 253 -15.03 -18.63 3.84
N THR A 254 -14.11 -18.22 2.97
CA THR A 254 -14.40 -17.45 1.76
C THR A 254 -14.37 -18.38 0.54
N PRO A 255 -15.34 -18.24 -0.40
CA PRO A 255 -15.34 -19.05 -1.61
C PRO A 255 -14.06 -18.83 -2.43
N PRO A 256 -13.53 -19.88 -3.10
CA PRO A 256 -12.38 -19.75 -3.99
C PRO A 256 -12.63 -18.68 -5.06
N GLY A 257 -11.75 -17.68 -5.15
CA GLY A 257 -11.80 -16.63 -6.18
C GLY A 257 -12.31 -15.26 -5.72
N ARG A 258 -12.66 -15.07 -4.43
CA ARG A 258 -12.96 -13.74 -3.87
C ARG A 258 -11.83 -13.21 -3.00
N TRP A 259 -11.31 -12.05 -3.36
CA TRP A 259 -10.38 -11.29 -2.52
C TRP A 259 -11.15 -10.72 -1.33
N ALA A 260 -10.70 -10.97 -0.10
CA ALA A 260 -11.14 -10.24 1.08
C ALA A 260 -9.95 -9.40 1.57
N ALA A 261 -10.01 -8.09 1.35
CA ALA A 261 -9.22 -7.16 2.17
C ALA A 261 -9.89 -7.10 3.56
N GLY A 262 -9.14 -6.99 4.66
CA GLY A 262 -9.74 -6.74 5.97
C GLY A 262 -9.57 -5.26 6.32
N SER A 263 -10.62 -4.57 6.77
CA SER A 263 -10.52 -3.21 7.31
C SER A 263 -10.77 -3.17 8.81
N ALA A 264 -9.92 -2.45 9.53
CA ALA A 264 -10.16 -2.01 10.89
C ALA A 264 -10.60 -0.55 10.87
N ARG A 265 -11.75 -0.23 11.48
CA ARG A 265 -12.22 1.17 11.64
C ARG A 265 -12.30 1.55 13.10
N ARG A 266 -11.95 2.80 13.39
CA ARG A 266 -12.17 3.49 14.66
C ARG A 266 -13.54 4.18 14.60
N SER A 267 -14.39 3.91 15.60
CA SER A 267 -15.60 4.68 15.89
C SER A 267 -15.35 5.63 17.04
#